data_AF-A0A2I0T561-F1
#
_entry.id   AF-A0A2I0T561-F1
#
_cell.length_a   1.000
_cell.length_b   1.000
_cell.length_c   1.000
_cell.angle_alpha   90.00
_cell.angle_beta   90.00
_cell.angle_gamma   90.00
#
_symmetry.space_group_name_H-M   'P 1'
#
loop_
_entity.id
_entity.type
_entity.pdbx_description
1 polymer ?
#
loop_
_entity_poly.entity_id
_entity_poly.type
_entity_poly.pdbx_seq_one_letter_code
_entity_poly.pdbx_strand_id
1 'polypeptide(L)'
;MIIAHELAHQWFGNLVTMEWWNDLWLNEGFAKFMEFVSVSVTHPELRVGDYFLRRCFDAMAVDALNSSHPISTPVEDPAQILEMFDNVSYEKIMIKTTYKVMVFAGAANSRPQARYLWHIPLTYITSKSNTVQRFLMTTKADVIILPEEVEWVKFNVDMNGYYIVHYEEDGWDPLIDLLKENHTAISSNDRASLINNVFQLEYIVHLFEELIEAQSWSDEGSVSEKLLRHSLLLFACRHRHRPCLEKAEGYFTEWQKSNGTLRSVL
;
A
#
# COMPACT_ATOMS: atom_id res chain seq x y z
N MET A 1 -13.44 -3.77 -14.56
CA MET A 1 -12.35 -2.78 -14.66
C MET A 1 -11.62 -2.83 -16.00
N ILE A 2 -11.36 -4.01 -16.58
CA ILE A 2 -10.69 -4.16 -17.89
C ILE A 2 -11.29 -3.27 -19.00
N ILE A 3 -12.62 -3.24 -19.16
CA ILE A 3 -13.26 -2.40 -20.20
C ILE A 3 -12.88 -0.91 -20.04
N ALA A 4 -12.82 -0.41 -18.80
CA ALA A 4 -12.42 0.97 -18.55
C ALA A 4 -10.95 1.24 -18.91
N HIS A 5 -10.06 0.26 -18.68
CA HIS A 5 -8.64 0.30 -19.07
C HIS A 5 -8.48 0.44 -20.58
N GLU A 6 -9.12 -0.46 -21.33
CA GLU A 6 -9.02 -0.51 -22.80
C GLU A 6 -9.66 0.71 -23.47
N LEU A 7 -10.71 1.26 -22.86
CA LEU A 7 -11.29 2.53 -23.30
C LEU A 7 -10.37 3.71 -22.99
N ALA A 8 -9.70 3.73 -21.83
CA ALA A 8 -8.73 4.78 -21.51
C ALA A 8 -7.54 4.77 -22.48
N HIS A 9 -7.12 3.60 -22.96
CA HIS A 9 -6.08 3.47 -23.98
C HIS A 9 -6.41 4.14 -25.31
N GLN A 10 -7.69 4.42 -25.60
CA GLN A 10 -8.04 5.20 -26.79
C GLN A 10 -7.43 6.62 -26.74
N TRP A 11 -7.22 7.17 -25.54
CA TRP A 11 -6.52 8.44 -25.33
C TRP A 11 -5.05 8.23 -24.92
N PHE A 12 -4.80 7.45 -23.87
CA PHE A 12 -3.47 7.20 -23.30
C PHE A 12 -2.90 5.89 -23.85
N GLY A 13 -2.41 5.94 -25.08
CA GLY A 13 -1.97 4.77 -25.83
C GLY A 13 -2.07 4.99 -27.31
N ASN A 14 -3.30 5.13 -27.80
CA ASN A 14 -3.59 5.24 -29.23
C ASN A 14 -3.44 6.67 -29.74
N LEU A 15 -4.05 7.65 -29.04
CA LEU A 15 -3.98 9.07 -29.45
C LEU A 15 -2.66 9.72 -29.03
N VAL A 16 -2.26 9.51 -27.77
CA VAL A 16 -0.96 9.93 -27.24
C VAL A 16 -0.19 8.67 -26.87
N THR A 17 0.89 8.42 -27.58
CA THR A 17 1.76 7.24 -27.40
C THR A 17 3.10 7.72 -26.87
N MET A 18 3.67 7.00 -25.89
CA MET A 18 5.06 7.21 -25.49
C MET A 18 6.02 7.10 -26.69
N GLU A 19 7.10 7.88 -26.68
CA GLU A 19 8.08 7.89 -27.77
C GLU A 19 8.84 6.56 -27.85
N TRP A 20 9.12 5.93 -26.70
CA TRP A 20 9.77 4.63 -26.61
C TRP A 20 9.35 3.86 -25.35
N TRP A 21 9.61 2.54 -25.34
CA TRP A 21 9.17 1.60 -24.30
C TRP A 21 9.75 1.86 -22.91
N ASN A 22 10.84 2.64 -22.81
CA ASN A 22 11.35 3.11 -21.51
C ASN A 22 10.30 3.96 -20.76
N ASP A 23 9.33 4.54 -21.46
CA ASP A 23 8.24 5.32 -20.89
C ASP A 23 6.85 4.67 -21.12
N LEU A 24 6.78 3.33 -21.27
CA LEU A 24 5.53 2.55 -21.43
C LEU A 24 4.46 2.92 -20.38
N TRP A 25 4.96 3.15 -19.19
CA TRP A 25 4.40 3.82 -18.04
C TRP A 25 3.38 4.94 -18.35
N LEU A 26 3.65 5.80 -19.34
CA LEU A 26 2.76 6.89 -19.78
C LEU A 26 1.43 6.40 -20.36
N ASN A 27 1.41 5.20 -20.94
CA ASN A 27 0.20 4.59 -21.46
C ASN A 27 -0.45 3.73 -20.36
N GLU A 28 0.26 2.70 -19.89
CA GLU A 28 -0.30 1.67 -19.00
C GLU A 28 -0.67 2.22 -17.62
N GLY A 29 0.18 3.07 -17.05
CA GLY A 29 -0.08 3.67 -15.74
C GLY A 29 -1.21 4.70 -15.78
N PHE A 30 -1.35 5.45 -16.87
CA PHE A 30 -2.49 6.37 -17.06
C PHE A 30 -3.80 5.63 -17.34
N ALA A 31 -3.77 4.58 -18.16
CA ALA A 31 -4.94 3.75 -18.40
C ALA A 31 -5.42 3.09 -17.09
N LYS A 32 -4.48 2.55 -16.29
CA LYS A 32 -4.77 1.99 -14.96
C LYS A 32 -5.40 3.02 -14.02
N PHE A 33 -4.83 4.23 -13.97
CA PHE A 33 -5.37 5.33 -13.18
C PHE A 33 -6.81 5.70 -13.62
N MET A 34 -7.04 5.79 -14.93
CA MET A 34 -8.34 6.11 -15.48
C MET A 34 -9.39 5.03 -15.21
N GLU A 35 -9.01 3.77 -14.97
CA GLU A 35 -9.95 2.76 -14.48
C GLU A 35 -10.62 3.20 -13.18
N PHE A 36 -9.84 3.63 -12.19
CA PHE A 36 -10.37 4.03 -10.88
C PHE A 36 -11.21 5.30 -11.00
N VAL A 37 -10.72 6.30 -11.74
CA VAL A 37 -11.45 7.56 -11.96
C VAL A 37 -12.78 7.30 -12.65
N SER A 38 -12.77 6.62 -13.80
CA SER A 38 -13.98 6.41 -14.60
C SER A 38 -14.98 5.48 -13.91
N VAL A 39 -14.53 4.39 -13.30
CA VAL A 39 -15.42 3.43 -12.63
C VAL A 39 -15.99 4.02 -11.34
N SER A 40 -15.25 4.85 -10.62
CA SER A 40 -15.78 5.55 -9.43
C SER A 40 -16.98 6.46 -9.75
N VAL A 41 -17.03 7.01 -10.96
CA VAL A 41 -18.12 7.88 -11.42
C VAL A 41 -19.24 7.09 -12.09
N THR A 42 -18.88 6.13 -12.96
CA THR A 42 -19.87 5.39 -13.76
C THR A 42 -20.55 4.25 -13.01
N HIS A 43 -19.86 3.65 -12.03
CA HIS A 43 -20.31 2.51 -11.24
C HIS A 43 -19.94 2.71 -9.76
N PRO A 44 -20.48 3.74 -9.08
CA PRO A 44 -20.13 4.08 -7.70
C PRO A 44 -20.43 2.95 -6.71
N GLU A 45 -21.38 2.06 -7.02
CA GLU A 45 -21.71 0.87 -6.23
C GLU A 45 -20.55 -0.12 -6.08
N LEU A 46 -19.58 -0.10 -7.01
CA LEU A 46 -18.41 -0.99 -6.97
C LEU A 46 -17.35 -0.51 -5.97
N ARG A 47 -17.44 0.74 -5.47
CA ARG A 47 -16.55 1.30 -4.45
C ARG A 47 -15.07 1.06 -4.74
N VAL A 48 -14.65 1.31 -5.99
CA VAL A 48 -13.29 0.98 -6.47
C VAL A 48 -12.17 1.64 -5.65
N GLY A 49 -12.44 2.75 -4.97
CA GLY A 49 -11.50 3.38 -4.04
C GLY A 49 -11.04 2.46 -2.90
N ASP A 50 -11.89 1.55 -2.44
CA ASP A 50 -11.55 0.58 -1.37
C ASP A 50 -10.47 -0.42 -1.84
N TYR A 51 -10.40 -0.69 -3.14
CA TYR A 51 -9.41 -1.60 -3.74
C TYR A 51 -8.10 -0.91 -4.11
N PHE A 52 -8.11 0.42 -4.21
CA PHE A 52 -6.94 1.21 -4.62
C PHE A 52 -5.77 1.02 -3.65
N LEU A 53 -6.04 1.03 -2.34
CA LEU A 53 -5.02 0.84 -1.31
C LEU A 53 -4.32 -0.50 -1.41
N ARG A 54 -5.07 -1.56 -1.73
CA ARG A 54 -4.49 -2.89 -1.86
C ARG A 54 -3.43 -2.93 -2.96
N ARG A 55 -3.75 -2.34 -4.11
CA ARG A 55 -2.82 -2.19 -5.23
C ARG A 55 -1.58 -1.39 -4.84
N CYS A 56 -1.73 -0.38 -3.98
CA CYS A 56 -0.60 0.37 -3.44
C CYS A 56 0.38 -0.52 -2.70
N PHE A 57 -0.14 -1.34 -1.78
CA PHE A 57 0.69 -2.22 -0.96
C PHE A 57 1.36 -3.31 -1.78
N ASP A 58 0.67 -3.87 -2.77
CA ASP A 58 1.23 -4.88 -3.66
C ASP A 58 2.39 -4.28 -4.51
N ALA A 59 2.24 -3.05 -5.00
CA ALA A 59 3.29 -2.33 -5.72
C ALA A 59 4.50 -2.05 -4.81
N MET A 60 4.26 -1.57 -3.58
CA MET A 60 5.32 -1.31 -2.60
C MET A 60 6.11 -2.57 -2.23
N ALA A 61 5.45 -3.73 -2.15
CA ALA A 61 6.12 -4.99 -1.84
C ALA A 61 7.11 -5.41 -2.93
N VAL A 62 6.76 -5.23 -4.20
CA VAL A 62 7.68 -5.47 -5.32
C VAL A 62 8.79 -4.43 -5.35
N ASP A 63 8.44 -3.16 -5.14
CA ASP A 63 9.38 -2.04 -5.25
C ASP A 63 10.38 -1.96 -4.09
N ALA A 64 10.08 -2.58 -2.96
CA ALA A 64 11.03 -2.76 -1.85
C ALA A 64 12.15 -3.78 -2.14
N LEU A 65 12.02 -4.58 -3.21
CA LEU A 65 13.04 -5.56 -3.59
C LEU A 65 14.21 -4.87 -4.32
N ASN A 66 15.43 -5.34 -4.08
CA ASN A 66 16.62 -4.88 -4.82
C ASN A 66 16.55 -5.17 -6.33
N SER A 67 15.70 -6.10 -6.74
CA SER A 67 15.42 -6.44 -8.13
C SER A 67 14.39 -5.50 -8.79
N SER A 68 13.86 -4.52 -8.07
CA SER A 68 13.02 -3.48 -8.65
C SER A 68 13.80 -2.58 -9.61
N HIS A 69 13.08 -1.78 -10.39
CA HIS A 69 13.65 -0.82 -11.33
C HIS A 69 12.97 0.56 -11.24
N PRO A 70 13.64 1.63 -11.68
CA PRO A 70 13.00 2.93 -11.90
C PRO A 70 11.83 2.82 -12.89
N ILE A 71 10.82 3.69 -12.72
CA ILE A 71 9.62 3.72 -13.57
C ILE A 71 9.98 3.96 -15.05
N SER A 72 10.92 4.87 -15.30
CA SER A 72 11.54 5.01 -16.61
C SER A 72 12.89 4.32 -16.59
N THR A 73 13.01 3.18 -17.28
CA THR A 73 14.25 2.42 -17.38
C THR A 73 14.58 2.19 -18.85
N PRO A 74 15.82 2.46 -19.30
CA PRO A 74 16.22 2.19 -20.68
C PRO A 74 16.07 0.70 -21.01
N VAL A 75 15.44 0.41 -22.14
CA VAL A 75 15.25 -0.94 -22.68
C VAL A 75 15.50 -0.94 -24.18
N GLU A 76 16.07 -2.01 -24.71
CA GLU A 76 16.45 -2.10 -26.12
C GLU A 76 15.90 -3.35 -26.81
N ASP A 77 16.06 -4.53 -26.21
CA ASP A 77 15.64 -5.78 -26.83
C ASP A 77 14.19 -6.19 -26.49
N PRO A 78 13.55 -7.04 -27.31
CA PRO A 78 12.16 -7.44 -27.08
C PRO A 78 11.89 -8.12 -25.74
N ALA A 79 12.85 -8.84 -25.16
CA ALA A 79 12.67 -9.47 -23.86
C ALA A 79 12.63 -8.41 -22.76
N GLN A 80 13.55 -7.44 -22.81
CA GLN A 80 13.54 -6.28 -21.91
C GLN A 80 12.27 -5.44 -22.03
N ILE A 81 11.76 -5.26 -23.25
CA ILE A 81 10.50 -4.54 -23.48
C ILE A 81 9.32 -5.30 -22.84
N LEU A 82 9.29 -6.63 -22.96
CA LEU A 82 8.25 -7.45 -22.32
C LEU A 82 8.34 -7.41 -20.79
N GLU A 83 9.54 -7.30 -20.24
CA GLU A 83 9.76 -7.13 -18.79
C GLU A 83 9.22 -5.81 -18.25
N MET A 84 9.04 -4.78 -19.10
CA MET A 84 8.39 -3.52 -18.69
C MET A 84 6.88 -3.67 -18.44
N PHE A 85 6.25 -4.78 -18.85
CA PHE A 85 4.83 -5.05 -18.56
C PHE A 85 4.66 -5.69 -17.17
N ASP A 86 5.04 -4.95 -16.14
CA ASP A 86 5.15 -5.46 -14.77
C ASP A 86 4.40 -4.59 -13.74
N ASN A 87 4.32 -5.07 -12.50
CA ASN A 87 3.62 -4.35 -11.43
C ASN A 87 4.24 -2.97 -11.14
N VAL A 88 5.53 -2.74 -11.43
CA VAL A 88 6.14 -1.41 -11.28
C VAL A 88 5.55 -0.45 -12.31
N SER A 89 5.45 -0.86 -13.57
CA SER A 89 4.93 0.00 -14.64
C SER A 89 3.41 0.20 -14.57
N TYR A 90 2.65 -0.78 -14.07
CA TYR A 90 1.20 -0.68 -13.92
C TYR A 90 0.76 0.01 -12.61
N GLU A 91 1.27 -0.46 -11.46
CA GLU A 91 0.69 -0.12 -10.16
C GLU A 91 1.41 1.06 -9.50
N LYS A 92 2.75 1.14 -9.58
CA LYS A 92 3.52 2.24 -8.97
C LYS A 92 3.13 3.60 -9.53
N ILE A 93 2.73 3.65 -10.79
CA ILE A 93 2.38 4.88 -11.50
C ILE A 93 0.97 5.32 -11.21
N MET A 94 0.02 4.39 -11.18
CA MET A 94 -1.33 4.69 -10.75
C MET A 94 -1.30 5.50 -9.45
N ILE A 95 -0.42 5.13 -8.52
CA ILE A 95 -0.29 5.78 -7.22
C ILE A 95 0.40 7.15 -7.34
N LYS A 96 1.44 7.28 -8.17
CA LYS A 96 2.09 8.57 -8.46
C LYS A 96 1.24 9.56 -9.27
N THR A 97 0.26 9.06 -10.03
CA THR A 97 -0.62 9.87 -10.90
C THR A 97 -1.90 10.27 -10.17
N THR A 98 -2.49 9.39 -9.34
CA THR A 98 -3.57 9.76 -8.40
C THR A 98 -3.09 10.79 -7.40
N TYR A 99 -1.85 10.63 -6.93
CA TYR A 99 -1.28 11.47 -5.90
C TYR A 99 0.03 12.01 -6.39
N LYS A 100 0.09 13.32 -6.65
CA LYS A 100 1.35 14.02 -6.85
C LYS A 100 2.32 13.59 -5.73
N VAL A 101 3.33 12.80 -6.11
CA VAL A 101 4.68 12.64 -5.53
C VAL A 101 5.13 11.19 -5.14
N MET A 102 6.46 11.01 -5.24
CA MET A 102 7.33 9.84 -5.33
C MET A 102 7.92 9.35 -3.97
N VAL A 103 8.93 8.46 -3.99
CA VAL A 103 8.94 7.09 -3.39
C VAL A 103 10.17 6.74 -2.53
N PHE A 104 9.98 5.88 -1.51
CA PHE A 104 10.87 5.03 -0.65
C PHE A 104 12.04 5.65 0.16
N ALA A 105 11.86 5.82 1.47
CA ALA A 105 12.96 5.85 2.44
C ALA A 105 13.15 4.45 3.06
N GLY A 106 14.31 3.83 2.83
CA GLY A 106 14.71 2.61 3.53
C GLY A 106 15.36 2.94 4.88
N ALA A 107 14.91 2.26 5.93
CA ALA A 107 15.52 2.31 7.26
C ALA A 107 16.95 1.75 7.23
N ALA A 108 17.83 2.40 7.98
CA ALA A 108 19.23 2.03 8.11
C ALA A 108 19.39 0.71 8.89
N ASN A 109 19.96 -0.31 8.26
CA ASN A 109 21.30 -0.79 8.62
C ASN A 109 21.72 -1.96 7.71
N SER A 110 22.96 -1.88 7.19
CA SER A 110 23.75 -2.95 6.54
C SER A 110 23.66 -3.22 5.01
N ARG A 111 23.28 -2.24 4.17
CA ARG A 111 23.45 -2.37 2.69
C ARG A 111 24.02 -1.08 2.06
N PRO A 112 24.69 -1.15 0.89
CA PRO A 112 25.37 0.01 0.31
C PRO A 112 24.37 1.14 0.16
N GLN A 113 24.63 2.25 0.86
CA GLN A 113 23.75 3.41 0.92
C GLN A 113 23.64 4.01 -0.48
N ALA A 114 22.62 3.62 -1.22
CA ALA A 114 22.31 4.24 -2.48
C ALA A 114 21.97 5.71 -2.24
N ARG A 115 22.47 6.60 -3.12
CA ARG A 115 22.35 8.06 -3.02
C ARG A 115 20.94 8.54 -3.36
N TYR A 116 19.93 8.02 -2.68
CA TYR A 116 18.57 8.43 -2.94
C TYR A 116 18.15 9.60 -2.07
N LEU A 117 17.49 10.57 -2.69
CA LEU A 117 16.86 11.73 -2.06
C LEU A 117 15.61 12.05 -2.88
N TRP A 118 14.50 12.30 -2.21
CA TRP A 118 13.24 12.65 -2.85
C TRP A 118 12.65 13.90 -2.22
N HIS A 119 11.90 14.64 -3.02
CA HIS A 119 10.99 15.66 -2.49
C HIS A 119 9.70 14.94 -2.08
N ILE A 120 9.31 14.97 -0.81
CA ILE A 120 8.18 14.20 -0.26
C ILE A 120 7.16 15.19 0.34
N PRO A 121 5.93 15.32 -0.20
CA PRO A 121 4.86 16.10 0.38
C PRO A 121 4.22 15.27 1.49
N LEU A 122 4.81 15.39 2.67
CA LEU A 122 4.24 14.85 3.89
C LEU A 122 2.86 15.46 4.11
N THR A 123 1.93 14.59 4.48
CA THR A 123 0.61 14.98 4.99
C THR A 123 0.48 14.43 6.40
N TYR A 124 -0.14 15.17 7.31
CA TYR A 124 -0.41 14.65 8.65
C TYR A 124 -1.66 15.25 9.28
N ILE A 125 -2.23 14.49 10.22
CA ILE A 125 -3.26 14.90 11.17
C ILE A 125 -2.79 14.58 12.59
N THR A 126 -3.47 15.13 13.60
CA THR A 126 -3.08 14.98 15.01
C THR A 126 -4.30 14.72 15.88
N SER A 127 -4.09 14.30 17.13
CA SER A 127 -5.19 14.08 18.08
C SER A 127 -6.04 15.33 18.37
N LYS A 128 -5.50 16.53 18.11
CA LYS A 128 -6.19 17.82 18.32
C LYS A 128 -6.81 18.40 17.04
N SER A 129 -6.39 17.93 15.86
CA SER A 129 -6.86 18.47 14.57
C SER A 129 -6.90 17.42 13.47
N ASN A 130 -8.10 17.21 12.93
CA ASN A 130 -8.37 16.40 11.73
C ASN A 130 -8.13 17.15 10.42
N THR A 131 -7.73 18.44 10.48
CA THR A 131 -7.36 19.20 9.27
C THR A 131 -6.04 18.69 8.72
N VAL A 132 -6.03 18.26 7.45
CA VAL A 132 -4.83 17.75 6.77
C VAL A 132 -3.78 18.85 6.64
N GLN A 133 -2.70 18.71 7.40
CA GLN A 133 -1.52 19.56 7.29
C GLN A 133 -0.60 19.03 6.18
N ARG A 134 0.19 19.91 5.58
CA ARG A 134 1.07 19.59 4.45
C ARG A 134 2.46 20.17 4.66
N PHE A 135 3.48 19.37 4.39
CA PHE A 135 4.88 19.78 4.50
C PHE A 135 5.70 19.14 3.37
N LEU A 136 6.50 19.93 2.65
CA LEU A 136 7.36 19.40 1.59
C LEU A 136 8.77 19.18 2.12
N MET A 137 9.13 17.92 2.37
CA MET A 137 10.47 17.53 2.77
C MET A 137 11.36 17.41 1.53
N THR A 138 12.39 18.24 1.42
CA THR A 138 13.34 18.23 0.27
C THR A 138 14.75 17.80 0.66
N THR A 139 15.02 17.68 1.96
CA THR A 139 16.31 17.32 2.55
C THR A 139 16.24 15.93 3.19
N LYS A 140 17.40 15.38 3.58
CA LYS A 140 17.44 14.08 4.29
C LYS A 140 16.83 14.11 5.68
N ALA A 141 16.82 15.28 6.32
CA ALA A 141 16.28 15.49 7.65
C ALA A 141 15.71 16.90 7.71
N ASP A 142 14.58 17.04 8.39
CA ASP A 142 13.90 18.31 8.64
C ASP A 142 13.06 18.20 9.92
N VAL A 143 12.57 19.32 10.45
CA VAL A 143 11.83 19.39 11.70
C VAL A 143 10.51 20.14 11.50
N ILE A 144 9.40 19.53 11.93
CA ILE A 144 8.08 20.15 11.95
C ILE A 144 7.75 20.53 13.40
N ILE A 145 7.53 21.83 13.65
CA ILE A 145 7.12 22.33 14.97
C ILE A 145 5.60 22.32 15.03
N LEU A 146 5.04 21.54 15.95
CA LEU A 146 3.59 21.51 16.20
C LEU A 146 3.18 22.74 17.03
N PRO A 147 1.98 23.30 16.80
CA PRO A 147 1.50 24.47 17.54
C PRO A 147 1.20 24.18 19.01
N GLU A 148 0.94 22.91 19.33
CA GLU A 148 0.61 22.42 20.68
C GLU A 148 1.07 20.97 20.83
N GLU A 149 1.19 20.51 22.08
CA GLU A 149 1.46 19.10 22.39
C GLU A 149 0.24 18.23 22.05
N VAL A 150 0.49 17.10 21.40
CA VAL A 150 -0.54 16.18 20.92
C VAL A 150 -0.23 14.77 21.39
N GLU A 151 -1.29 14.00 21.65
CA GLU A 151 -1.19 12.60 22.09
C GLU A 151 -0.67 11.68 20.99
N TRP A 152 -1.03 11.95 19.73
CA TRP A 152 -0.54 11.22 18.57
C TRP A 152 -0.50 12.10 17.32
N VAL A 153 0.36 11.72 16.38
CA VAL A 153 0.47 12.30 15.04
C VAL A 153 0.36 11.17 14.03
N LYS A 154 -0.50 11.30 13.02
CA LYS A 154 -0.62 10.36 11.90
C LYS A 154 -0.15 11.02 10.62
N PHE A 155 0.98 10.56 10.09
CA PHE A 155 1.47 10.94 8.76
C PHE A 155 0.87 10.09 7.65
N ASN A 156 1.00 10.55 6.41
CA ASN A 156 0.46 9.93 5.20
C ASN A 156 -1.06 9.71 5.28
N VAL A 157 -1.81 10.81 5.40
CA VAL A 157 -3.27 10.80 5.54
C VAL A 157 -3.90 10.08 4.35
N ASP A 158 -4.76 9.11 4.63
CA ASP A 158 -5.45 8.21 3.70
C ASP A 158 -4.53 7.37 2.80
N MET A 159 -3.24 7.23 3.15
CA MET A 159 -2.22 6.59 2.30
C MET A 159 -2.11 7.23 0.91
N ASN A 160 -2.35 8.54 0.84
CA ASN A 160 -2.25 9.30 -0.40
C ASN A 160 -0.79 9.50 -0.85
N GLY A 161 0.20 9.21 -0.03
CA GLY A 161 1.62 9.28 -0.38
C GLY A 161 2.20 7.91 -0.65
N TYR A 162 3.10 7.80 -1.64
CA TYR A 162 3.88 6.57 -1.87
C TYR A 162 5.10 6.52 -0.93
N TYR A 163 4.86 6.46 0.37
CA TYR A 163 5.90 6.27 1.39
C TYR A 163 5.31 5.58 2.62
N ILE A 164 6.18 4.86 3.33
CA ILE A 164 5.86 4.20 4.60
C ILE A 164 6.33 5.11 5.73
N VAL A 165 5.58 5.16 6.82
CA VAL A 165 5.93 5.94 8.01
C VAL A 165 6.39 5.00 9.11
N HIS A 166 7.52 5.34 9.74
CA HIS A 166 7.98 4.73 10.98
C HIS A 166 7.92 5.78 12.09
N TYR A 167 7.28 5.42 13.20
CA TYR A 167 7.32 6.17 14.45
C TYR A 167 8.38 5.53 15.34
N GLU A 168 9.37 6.30 15.77
CA GLU A 168 10.44 5.81 16.65
C GLU A 168 9.94 5.69 18.11
N GLU A 169 10.68 4.92 18.92
CA GLU A 169 10.45 4.75 20.36
C GLU A 169 9.00 4.31 20.71
N ASP A 170 8.33 5.08 21.57
CA ASP A 170 6.96 4.89 22.03
C ASP A 170 5.91 5.52 21.10
N GLY A 171 6.32 6.06 19.95
CA GLY A 171 5.41 6.74 19.02
C GLY A 171 4.33 5.83 18.40
N TRP A 172 4.51 4.51 18.43
CA TRP A 172 3.48 3.55 18.02
C TRP A 172 2.41 3.31 19.08
N ASP A 173 2.73 3.42 20.37
CA ASP A 173 1.84 3.02 21.46
C ASP A 173 0.54 3.87 21.47
N PRO A 174 0.58 5.21 21.36
CA PRO A 174 -0.63 6.03 21.27
C PRO A 174 -1.49 5.72 20.04
N LEU A 175 -0.88 5.30 18.92
CA LEU A 175 -1.60 4.92 17.71
C LEU A 175 -2.26 3.54 17.86
N ILE A 176 -1.63 2.62 18.58
CA ILE A 176 -2.21 1.31 18.91
C ILE A 176 -3.37 1.48 19.87
N ASP A 177 -3.22 2.29 20.91
CA ASP A 177 -4.29 2.59 21.87
C ASP A 177 -5.47 3.25 21.16
N LEU A 178 -5.21 4.20 20.24
CA LEU A 178 -6.23 4.79 19.39
C LEU A 178 -7.00 3.72 18.58
N LEU A 179 -6.32 2.74 18.01
CA LEU A 179 -6.95 1.65 17.26
C LEU A 179 -7.75 0.70 18.15
N LYS A 180 -7.38 0.51 19.42
CA LYS A 180 -8.11 -0.34 20.36
C LYS A 180 -9.34 0.36 20.93
N GLU A 181 -9.19 1.63 21.31
CA GLU A 181 -10.22 2.37 22.05
C GLU A 181 -11.20 3.13 21.13
N ASN A 182 -10.69 3.77 20.08
CA ASN A 182 -11.50 4.59 19.17
C ASN A 182 -10.95 4.59 17.75
N HIS A 183 -10.98 3.43 17.10
CA HIS A 183 -10.50 3.26 15.73
C HIS A 183 -11.22 4.16 14.70
N THR A 184 -12.40 4.70 15.02
CA THR A 184 -13.15 5.60 14.14
C THR A 184 -12.63 7.03 14.12
N ALA A 185 -11.70 7.39 15.01
CA ALA A 185 -11.05 8.70 15.04
C ALA A 185 -10.20 8.99 13.77
N ILE A 186 -9.75 7.93 13.09
CA ILE A 186 -9.02 8.00 11.81
C ILE A 186 -9.75 7.21 10.73
N SER A 187 -9.51 7.55 9.47
CA SER A 187 -10.22 6.95 8.34
C SER A 187 -9.94 5.45 8.20
N SER A 188 -10.81 4.73 7.50
CA SER A 188 -10.56 3.32 7.16
C SER A 188 -9.26 3.12 6.39
N ASN A 189 -8.87 4.09 5.56
CA ASN A 189 -7.64 4.07 4.79
C ASN A 189 -6.41 4.30 5.67
N ASP A 190 -6.50 5.22 6.64
CA ASP A 190 -5.45 5.45 7.62
C ASP A 190 -5.20 4.20 8.48
N ARG A 191 -6.26 3.52 8.93
CA ARG A 191 -6.13 2.25 9.66
C ARG A 191 -5.42 1.20 8.82
N ALA A 192 -5.84 1.02 7.56
CA ALA A 192 -5.18 0.08 6.65
C ALA A 192 -3.70 0.45 6.42
N SER A 193 -3.38 1.74 6.31
CA SER A 193 -2.01 2.24 6.15
C SER A 193 -1.12 1.93 7.35
N LEU A 194 -1.61 2.17 8.58
CA LEU A 194 -0.86 1.88 9.80
C LEU A 194 -0.52 0.39 9.89
N ILE A 195 -1.52 -0.44 9.64
CA ILE A 195 -1.39 -1.90 9.68
C ILE A 195 -0.39 -2.38 8.63
N ASN A 196 -0.46 -1.87 7.40
CA ASN A 196 0.52 -2.19 6.37
C ASN A 196 1.94 -1.71 6.75
N ASN A 197 2.08 -0.49 7.28
CA ASN A 197 3.38 0.08 7.65
C ASN A 197 4.04 -0.74 8.76
N VAL A 198 3.29 -1.12 9.79
CA VAL A 198 3.72 -2.06 10.83
C VAL A 198 4.21 -3.37 10.21
N PHE A 199 3.49 -3.91 9.24
CA PHE A 199 3.84 -5.20 8.64
C PHE A 199 5.11 -5.21 7.80
N GLN A 200 5.53 -4.03 7.33
CA GLN A 200 6.80 -3.83 6.65
C GLN A 200 7.96 -3.64 7.66
N LEU A 201 7.65 -3.42 8.94
CA LEU A 201 8.61 -3.23 10.01
C LEU A 201 8.70 -4.53 10.82
N GLU A 202 9.68 -5.38 10.48
CA GLU A 202 9.87 -6.76 10.99
C GLU A 202 9.86 -6.94 12.53
N TYR A 203 9.95 -5.86 13.31
CA TYR A 203 10.12 -5.89 14.77
C TYR A 203 8.80 -5.86 15.59
N ILE A 204 7.63 -5.69 14.95
CA ILE A 204 6.43 -5.22 15.65
C ILE A 204 5.31 -6.28 15.78
N VAL A 205 5.60 -7.56 15.51
CA VAL A 205 4.59 -8.65 15.56
C VAL A 205 3.86 -8.71 16.91
N HIS A 206 4.58 -8.51 18.02
CA HIS A 206 4.02 -8.58 19.37
C HIS A 206 3.01 -7.47 19.68
N LEU A 207 3.11 -6.30 19.05
CA LEU A 207 2.19 -5.19 19.32
C LEU A 207 0.77 -5.44 18.78
N PHE A 208 0.62 -6.34 17.81
CA PHE A 208 -0.66 -6.63 17.15
C PHE A 208 -1.17 -8.04 17.42
N GLU A 209 -0.56 -8.79 18.35
CA GLU A 209 -0.92 -10.18 18.64
C GLU A 209 -2.42 -10.30 19.01
N GLU A 210 -2.91 -9.47 19.93
CA GLU A 210 -4.33 -9.46 20.31
C GLU A 210 -5.27 -9.18 19.12
N LEU A 211 -4.87 -8.26 18.22
CA LEU A 211 -5.69 -7.91 17.06
C LEU A 211 -5.68 -9.03 16.01
N ILE A 212 -4.54 -9.72 15.84
CA ILE A 212 -4.38 -10.88 14.97
C ILE A 212 -5.22 -12.04 15.50
N GLU A 213 -5.16 -12.32 16.80
CA GLU A 213 -5.92 -13.39 17.45
C GLU A 213 -7.43 -13.15 17.42
N ALA A 214 -7.86 -11.89 17.41
CA ALA A 214 -9.27 -11.51 17.26
C ALA A 214 -9.83 -11.73 15.84
N GLN A 215 -8.99 -12.00 14.82
CA GLN A 215 -9.46 -12.16 13.44
C GLN A 215 -10.17 -13.50 13.20
N SER A 216 -11.37 -13.43 12.62
CA SER A 216 -12.04 -14.62 12.09
C SER A 216 -11.34 -15.14 10.83
N TRP A 217 -11.52 -16.43 10.51
CA TRP A 217 -11.09 -17.03 9.24
C TRP A 217 -12.32 -17.26 8.35
N SER A 218 -13.01 -16.16 8.03
CA SER A 218 -14.27 -16.13 7.27
C SER A 218 -14.24 -15.06 6.18
N ASP A 219 -15.14 -15.16 5.19
CA ASP A 219 -15.41 -14.11 4.20
C ASP A 219 -16.53 -13.15 4.64
N GLU A 220 -16.75 -13.02 5.95
CA GLU A 220 -17.80 -12.15 6.49
C GLU A 220 -17.30 -10.71 6.71
N GLY A 221 -18.24 -9.78 6.76
CA GLY A 221 -17.98 -8.35 6.96
C GLY A 221 -17.89 -7.53 5.67
N SER A 222 -17.68 -6.23 5.86
CA SER A 222 -17.39 -5.23 4.84
C SER A 222 -16.08 -5.51 4.09
N VAL A 223 -15.89 -4.87 2.93
CA VAL A 223 -14.64 -4.96 2.15
C VAL A 223 -13.43 -4.56 3.01
N SER A 224 -13.56 -3.50 3.81
CA SER A 224 -12.52 -3.06 4.73
C SER A 224 -12.16 -4.10 5.79
N GLU A 225 -13.15 -4.80 6.35
CA GLU A 225 -12.90 -5.85 7.35
C GLU A 225 -12.23 -7.07 6.74
N LYS A 226 -12.61 -7.45 5.51
CA LYS A 226 -11.95 -8.53 4.76
C LYS A 226 -10.50 -8.20 4.44
N LEU A 227 -10.22 -6.98 3.98
CA LEU A 227 -8.86 -6.52 3.68
C LEU A 227 -7.99 -6.48 4.94
N LEU A 228 -8.55 -5.99 6.04
CA LEU A 228 -7.91 -5.98 7.35
C LEU A 228 -7.54 -7.40 7.80
N ARG A 229 -8.51 -8.32 7.78
CA ARG A 229 -8.32 -9.74 8.12
C ARG A 229 -7.24 -10.38 7.26
N HIS A 230 -7.36 -10.27 5.94
CA HIS A 230 -6.37 -10.83 5.02
C HIS A 230 -4.97 -10.29 5.32
N SER A 231 -4.83 -8.98 5.58
CA SER A 231 -3.53 -8.37 5.85
C SER A 231 -2.92 -8.87 7.17
N LEU A 232 -3.72 -8.90 8.25
CA LEU A 232 -3.30 -9.39 9.56
C LEU A 232 -2.90 -10.87 9.53
N LEU A 233 -3.71 -11.73 8.92
CA LEU A 233 -3.42 -13.16 8.84
C LEU A 233 -2.21 -13.45 7.95
N LEU A 234 -2.10 -12.80 6.78
CA LEU A 234 -0.95 -12.98 5.89
C LEU A 234 0.35 -12.55 6.57
N PHE A 235 0.34 -11.42 7.29
CA PHE A 235 1.48 -10.95 8.05
C PHE A 235 1.87 -11.94 9.15
N ALA A 236 0.91 -12.37 9.96
CA ALA A 236 1.14 -13.30 11.06
C ALA A 236 1.78 -14.60 10.56
N CYS A 237 1.25 -15.17 9.47
CA CYS A 237 1.79 -16.38 8.88
C CYS A 237 3.17 -16.16 8.24
N ARG A 238 3.42 -15.02 7.58
CA ARG A 238 4.76 -14.67 7.04
C ARG A 238 5.83 -14.57 8.13
N HIS A 239 5.46 -14.07 9.31
CA HIS A 239 6.36 -13.90 10.45
C HIS A 239 6.37 -15.08 11.41
N ARG A 240 5.88 -16.25 10.96
CA ARG A 240 5.89 -17.50 11.73
C ARG A 240 5.14 -17.43 13.06
N HIS A 241 4.10 -16.61 13.16
CA HIS A 241 3.18 -16.65 14.29
C HIS A 241 2.50 -18.02 14.31
N ARG A 242 2.78 -18.79 15.37
CA ARG A 242 2.48 -20.21 15.44
C ARG A 242 0.98 -20.53 15.34
N PRO A 243 0.06 -19.85 16.05
CA PRO A 243 -1.38 -20.04 15.88
C PRO A 243 -1.87 -19.83 14.44
N CYS A 244 -1.32 -18.84 13.72
CA CYS A 244 -1.67 -18.61 12.31
C CYS A 244 -1.24 -19.78 11.44
N LEU A 245 0.02 -20.23 11.58
CA LEU A 245 0.58 -21.31 10.78
C LEU A 245 -0.17 -22.63 10.99
N GLU A 246 -0.43 -23.01 12.25
CA GLU A 246 -1.15 -24.26 12.56
C GLU A 246 -2.55 -24.26 11.93
N LYS A 247 -3.23 -23.11 11.94
CA LYS A 247 -4.56 -22.95 11.33
C LYS A 247 -4.49 -22.95 9.79
N ALA A 248 -3.52 -22.27 9.19
CA ALA A 248 -3.30 -22.26 7.75
C ALA A 248 -2.99 -23.67 7.20
N GLU A 249 -2.13 -24.41 7.89
CA GLU A 249 -1.79 -25.80 7.56
C GLU A 249 -3.02 -26.71 7.67
N GLY A 250 -3.87 -26.52 8.68
CA GLY A 250 -5.15 -27.21 8.82
C GLY A 250 -6.06 -26.99 7.60
N TYR A 251 -6.30 -25.74 7.21
CA TYR A 251 -7.11 -25.41 6.03
C TYR A 251 -6.53 -25.99 4.74
N PHE A 252 -5.21 -25.89 4.55
CA PHE A 252 -4.54 -26.48 3.38
C PHE A 252 -4.70 -28.01 3.34
N THR A 253 -4.59 -28.67 4.50
CA THR A 253 -4.76 -30.12 4.61
C THR A 253 -6.19 -30.56 4.27
N GLU A 254 -7.20 -29.83 4.74
CA GLU A 254 -8.60 -30.10 4.40
C GLU A 254 -8.88 -29.86 2.92
N TRP A 255 -8.35 -28.77 2.36
CA TRP A 255 -8.43 -28.48 0.93
C TRP A 255 -7.79 -29.59 0.09
N GLN A 256 -6.61 -30.07 0.47
CA GLN A 256 -5.93 -31.17 -0.21
C GLN A 256 -6.75 -32.46 -0.15
N LYS A 257 -7.36 -32.79 1.01
CA LYS A 257 -8.27 -33.94 1.16
C LYS A 257 -9.53 -33.82 0.31
N SER A 258 -9.99 -32.59 0.04
CA SER A 258 -11.14 -32.32 -0.83
C SER A 258 -10.83 -32.41 -2.34
N ASN A 259 -9.59 -32.75 -2.71
CA ASN A 259 -9.12 -32.73 -4.10
C ASN A 259 -9.30 -31.34 -4.77
N GLY A 260 -9.13 -30.28 -3.99
CA GLY A 260 -9.22 -28.90 -4.46
C GLY A 260 -10.64 -28.34 -4.59
N THR A 261 -11.67 -29.02 -4.08
CA THR A 261 -13.08 -28.60 -4.20
C THR A 261 -13.56 -27.72 -3.05
N LEU A 262 -12.90 -27.75 -1.89
CA LEU A 262 -13.13 -26.75 -0.85
C LEU A 262 -12.71 -25.37 -1.38
N ARG A 263 -13.57 -24.36 -1.22
CA ARG A 263 -13.14 -22.98 -1.39
C ARG A 263 -12.31 -22.59 -0.17
N SER A 264 -11.04 -22.22 -0.38
CA SER A 264 -10.23 -21.62 0.67
C SER A 264 -10.75 -20.22 0.99
N VAL A 265 -10.72 -19.86 2.27
CA VAL A 265 -11.28 -18.62 2.82
C VAL A 265 -10.21 -17.50 2.88
N LEU A 266 -9.28 -17.49 1.93
CA LEU A 266 -8.14 -16.56 1.88
C LEU A 266 -8.09 -15.80 0.57
#